data_AF-A0A5J4N4C4-F1
#
_entry.id   AF-A0A5J4N4C4-F1
#
_cell.length_a   1.000
_cell.length_b   1.000
_cell.length_c   1.000
_cell.angle_alpha   90.00
_cell.angle_beta   90.00
_cell.angle_gamma   90.00
#
_symmetry.space_group_name_H-M   'P 1'
#
loop_
_entity.id
_entity.type
_entity.pdbx_description
1 polymer ?
#
loop_
_entity_poly.entity_id
_entity_poly.type
_entity_poly.pdbx_seq_one_letter_code
_entity_poly.pdbx_strand_id
1 'polypeptide(L)'
;MVKRQSNIEMKKLTKPKRSRGTSSESSTTEWKTSVAHADCFKSMFPWCQNYPGCVPSMISPTIAKWNFKLCSWNVNGLRAWLKAGGLSYLTEESPDVLGIQETKCSIKKVPADAKCSGYEAFWSSADKEGYAGTGLYSKLVPLNMTYGIGDSVHDTEGRVITAEYEKFYYVIACEY
;
A
#
# COMPACT_ATOMS: atom_id res chain seq x y z
N MET A 1 -2.47 -13.23 -56.87
CA MET A 1 -1.27 -12.94 -57.66
C MET A 1 -0.10 -12.77 -56.68
N VAL A 2 0.94 -13.63 -56.77
CA VAL A 2 2.35 -13.43 -56.35
C VAL A 2 2.62 -13.17 -54.85
N LYS A 3 3.01 -14.19 -54.06
CA LYS A 3 4.40 -14.58 -53.69
C LYS A 3 5.23 -13.48 -52.98
N ARG A 4 5.67 -13.71 -51.73
CA ARG A 4 7.07 -14.05 -51.34
C ARG A 4 7.33 -14.01 -49.83
N GLN A 5 8.03 -15.04 -49.36
CA GLN A 5 8.77 -15.10 -48.08
C GLN A 5 10.05 -14.26 -48.15
N SER A 6 10.56 -13.83 -46.98
CA SER A 6 11.99 -13.84 -46.58
C SER A 6 12.12 -13.15 -45.20
N ASN A 7 12.41 -13.89 -44.13
CA ASN A 7 13.72 -14.27 -43.59
C ASN A 7 14.36 -13.25 -42.63
N ILE A 8 14.71 -13.81 -41.47
CA ILE A 8 15.39 -13.25 -40.30
C ILE A 8 16.84 -12.89 -40.68
N GLU A 9 17.36 -11.77 -40.16
CA GLU A 9 18.80 -11.48 -40.16
C GLU A 9 19.24 -11.04 -38.75
N MET A 10 19.89 -11.93 -38.01
CA MET A 10 20.60 -11.61 -36.77
C MET A 10 21.99 -11.07 -37.10
N LYS A 11 22.28 -9.80 -36.74
CA LYS A 11 23.63 -9.24 -36.84
C LYS A 11 24.41 -9.44 -35.54
N LYS A 12 25.47 -10.26 -35.62
CA LYS A 12 26.53 -10.38 -34.60
C LYS A 12 27.32 -9.07 -34.57
N LEU A 13 27.35 -8.38 -33.43
CA LEU A 13 28.34 -7.33 -33.17
C LEU A 13 29.49 -7.89 -32.33
N THR A 14 30.68 -7.86 -32.93
CA THR A 14 31.96 -8.28 -32.40
C THR A 14 32.53 -7.28 -31.40
N LYS A 15 33.07 -7.77 -30.26
CA LYS A 15 33.73 -6.97 -29.23
C LYS A 15 35.10 -6.43 -29.73
N PRO A 16 35.44 -5.16 -29.48
CA PRO A 16 36.77 -4.65 -29.82
C PRO A 16 37.85 -5.07 -28.81
N LYS A 17 39.07 -5.26 -29.34
CA LYS A 17 40.30 -5.70 -28.66
C LYS A 17 40.85 -4.66 -27.68
N ARG A 18 41.44 -5.17 -26.60
CA ARG A 18 42.12 -4.47 -25.49
C ARG A 18 43.51 -3.98 -25.91
N SER A 19 43.83 -2.71 -25.65
CA SER A 19 45.21 -2.17 -25.67
C SER A 19 45.69 -1.85 -24.24
N ARG A 20 47.00 -2.02 -23.99
CA ARG A 20 47.69 -1.78 -22.70
C ARG A 20 48.22 -0.34 -22.63
N GLY A 21 48.15 0.28 -21.46
CA GLY A 21 48.91 1.50 -21.14
C GLY A 21 48.56 2.14 -19.78
N THR A 22 49.44 1.91 -18.79
CA THR A 22 49.95 2.82 -17.72
C THR A 22 49.02 3.57 -16.74
N SER A 23 49.15 3.15 -15.47
CA SER A 23 49.23 3.88 -14.18
C SER A 23 48.21 4.95 -13.72
N SER A 24 47.86 4.78 -12.43
CA SER A 24 47.46 5.75 -11.38
C SER A 24 46.10 6.45 -11.48
N GLU A 25 45.14 5.99 -10.65
CA GLU A 25 44.56 6.72 -9.50
C GLU A 25 43.28 6.03 -9.03
N SER A 26 43.18 5.78 -7.72
CA SER A 26 42.00 5.15 -7.11
C SER A 26 40.83 6.12 -7.10
N SER A 27 39.87 5.92 -7.99
CA SER A 27 38.58 6.61 -7.96
C SER A 27 37.50 5.68 -7.41
N THR A 28 37.00 6.02 -6.23
CA THR A 28 35.76 5.46 -5.66
C THR A 28 34.62 5.69 -6.66
N THR A 29 34.04 4.61 -7.18
CA THR A 29 32.89 4.69 -8.08
C THR A 29 31.64 5.00 -7.27
N GLU A 30 31.26 6.27 -7.22
CA GLU A 30 29.92 6.68 -6.79
C GLU A 30 28.88 6.10 -7.76
N TRP A 31 27.98 5.28 -7.23
CA TRP A 31 26.79 4.84 -7.95
C TRP A 31 25.81 6.02 -8.00
N LYS A 32 25.81 6.79 -9.09
CA LYS A 32 24.75 7.76 -9.38
C LYS A 32 23.48 6.99 -9.74
N THR A 33 22.66 6.68 -8.73
CA THR A 33 21.25 6.34 -8.94
C THR A 33 20.59 7.50 -9.69
N SER A 34 20.07 7.20 -10.87
CA SER A 34 19.40 8.17 -11.72
C SER A 34 18.26 8.87 -10.95
N VAL A 35 18.42 10.17 -10.73
CA VAL A 35 17.50 11.08 -10.04
C VAL A 35 16.08 11.08 -10.65
N ALA A 36 15.94 10.59 -11.89
CA ALA A 36 14.67 10.51 -12.62
C ALA A 36 13.55 9.71 -11.92
N HIS A 37 13.87 8.66 -11.15
CA HIS A 37 12.84 7.89 -10.45
C HIS A 37 12.29 8.63 -9.21
N ALA A 38 13.13 9.40 -8.53
CA ALA A 38 12.75 10.15 -7.34
C ALA A 38 11.89 11.37 -7.68
N ASP A 39 12.12 12.00 -8.83
CA ASP A 39 11.38 13.20 -9.24
C ASP A 39 9.98 12.88 -9.79
N CYS A 40 9.78 11.70 -10.40
CA CYS A 40 8.46 11.23 -10.83
C CYS A 40 7.52 10.97 -9.63
N PHE A 41 8.05 10.45 -8.51
CA PHE A 41 7.29 10.23 -7.28
C PHE A 41 6.83 11.55 -6.62
N LYS A 42 7.64 12.61 -6.72
CA LYS A 42 7.34 13.92 -6.13
C LYS A 42 6.17 14.63 -6.82
N SER A 43 6.01 14.47 -8.14
CA SER A 43 4.96 15.16 -8.88
C SER A 43 3.59 14.49 -8.77
N MET A 44 3.55 13.21 -8.42
CA MET A 44 2.32 12.42 -8.43
C MET A 44 1.48 12.59 -7.15
N PHE A 45 2.11 12.99 -6.04
CA PHE A 45 1.43 13.16 -4.74
C PHE A 45 1.91 14.42 -3.98
N PRO A 46 1.42 15.62 -4.35
CA PRO A 46 1.82 16.87 -3.69
C PRO A 46 1.57 16.87 -2.17
N TRP A 47 0.57 16.11 -1.71
CA TRP A 47 0.21 16.01 -0.30
C TRP A 47 1.18 15.16 0.54
N CYS A 48 1.88 14.20 -0.08
CA CYS A 48 2.88 13.36 0.61
C CYS A 48 4.11 14.16 1.06
N GLN A 49 4.36 15.32 0.47
CA GLN A 49 5.48 16.20 0.83
C GLN A 49 5.31 16.87 2.19
N ASN A 50 4.08 16.95 2.71
CA ASN A 50 3.75 17.66 3.95
C ASN A 50 3.65 16.74 5.17
N TYR A 51 3.72 15.43 4.99
CA TYR A 51 3.68 14.46 6.10
C TYR A 51 5.08 13.89 6.37
N PRO A 52 5.72 14.20 7.51
CA PRO A 52 6.94 13.55 7.93
C PRO A 52 6.62 12.09 8.29
N GLY A 53 6.62 11.21 7.29
CA GLY A 53 6.45 9.77 7.45
C GLY A 53 6.34 8.99 6.14
N CYS A 54 5.88 9.64 5.06
CA CYS A 54 5.56 8.99 3.79
C CYS A 54 6.65 9.12 2.70
N VAL A 55 7.87 9.50 3.06
CA VAL A 55 8.98 9.52 2.10
C VAL A 55 9.77 8.21 2.20
N PRO A 56 9.94 7.47 1.09
CA PRO A 56 10.91 6.38 1.01
C PRO A 56 12.32 6.81 1.45
N SER A 57 12.63 8.11 1.40
CA SER A 57 13.89 8.69 1.87
C SER A 57 14.09 8.72 3.39
N MET A 58 13.05 8.44 4.20
CA MET A 58 13.20 8.26 5.65
C MET A 58 13.48 6.81 6.06
N ILE A 59 13.47 5.89 5.10
CA ILE A 59 14.01 4.55 5.30
C ILE A 59 15.52 4.71 5.10
N SER A 60 16.27 4.68 6.19
CA SER A 60 17.73 4.58 6.10
C SER A 60 18.06 3.44 5.12
N PRO A 61 18.96 3.62 4.14
CA PRO A 61 19.31 2.58 3.18
C PRO A 61 19.89 1.29 3.82
N THR A 62 20.14 1.32 5.14
CA THR A 62 20.52 0.20 5.99
C THR A 62 19.37 -0.54 6.67
N ILE A 63 18.12 -0.05 6.64
CA ILE A 63 16.97 -0.76 7.19
C ILE A 63 16.60 -1.87 6.20
N ALA A 64 16.71 -3.12 6.66
CA ALA A 64 16.25 -4.27 5.89
C ALA A 64 14.80 -4.04 5.43
N LYS A 65 14.52 -4.35 4.17
CA LYS A 65 13.17 -4.29 3.62
C LYS A 65 12.22 -5.07 4.54
N TRP A 66 11.15 -4.43 5.00
CA TRP A 66 10.15 -5.07 5.85
C TRP A 66 9.56 -6.31 5.16
N ASN A 67 9.20 -7.31 5.97
CA ASN A 67 8.53 -8.52 5.52
C ASN A 67 7.00 -8.40 5.57
N PHE A 68 6.48 -7.42 6.29
CA PHE A 68 5.05 -7.17 6.45
C PHE A 68 4.79 -5.69 6.70
N LYS A 69 3.78 -5.12 6.05
CA LYS A 69 3.43 -3.70 6.12
C LYS A 69 2.01 -3.51 6.64
N LEU A 70 1.93 -2.91 7.82
CA LEU A 70 0.69 -2.50 8.46
C LEU A 70 0.47 -1.01 8.26
N CYS A 71 -0.73 -0.64 7.82
CA CYS A 71 -1.17 0.74 7.72
C CYS A 71 -2.45 0.95 8.54
N SER A 72 -2.62 2.15 9.08
CA SER A 72 -3.82 2.56 9.79
C SER A 72 -4.19 3.97 9.37
N TRP A 73 -5.47 4.21 9.09
CA TRP A 73 -5.94 5.53 8.65
C TRP A 73 -7.36 5.82 9.15
N ASN A 74 -7.50 6.87 9.95
CA ASN A 74 -8.80 7.46 10.22
C ASN A 74 -9.28 8.23 8.96
N VAL A 75 -10.33 7.73 8.32
CA VAL A 75 -10.82 8.25 7.03
C VAL A 75 -11.94 9.27 7.15
N ASN A 76 -12.44 9.53 8.36
CA ASN A 76 -13.53 10.47 8.65
C ASN A 76 -14.71 10.38 7.65
N GLY A 77 -15.14 9.15 7.36
CA GLY A 77 -16.24 8.84 6.45
C GLY A 77 -15.78 8.10 5.20
N LEU A 78 -16.18 6.82 5.09
CA LEU A 78 -15.81 5.93 4.00
C LEU A 78 -16.19 6.51 2.63
N ARG A 79 -17.39 7.09 2.49
CA ARG A 79 -17.86 7.64 1.21
C ARG A 79 -17.05 8.85 0.74
N ALA A 80 -16.68 9.72 1.68
CA ALA A 80 -15.86 10.88 1.37
C ALA A 80 -14.45 10.45 0.94
N TRP A 81 -13.87 9.48 1.65
CA TRP A 81 -12.58 8.89 1.32
C TRP A 81 -12.57 8.20 -0.04
N LEU A 82 -13.59 7.41 -0.37
CA LEU A 82 -13.74 6.81 -1.70
C LEU A 82 -13.84 7.87 -2.81
N LYS A 83 -14.64 8.92 -2.59
CA LYS A 83 -14.78 10.03 -3.55
C LYS A 83 -13.46 10.80 -3.75
N ALA A 84 -12.64 10.88 -2.71
CA ALA A 84 -11.31 11.49 -2.77
C ALA A 84 -10.26 10.60 -3.44
N GLY A 85 -10.64 9.39 -3.90
CA GLY A 85 -9.71 8.45 -4.54
C GLY A 85 -8.92 7.61 -3.56
N GLY A 86 -9.37 7.47 -2.30
CA GLY A 86 -8.62 6.77 -1.25
C GLY A 86 -8.18 5.34 -1.57
N LEU A 87 -8.87 4.64 -2.48
CA LEU A 87 -8.46 3.30 -2.94
C LEU A 87 -7.16 3.29 -3.75
N SER A 88 -6.74 4.42 -4.34
CA SER A 88 -5.45 4.50 -5.02
C SER A 88 -4.30 4.20 -4.06
N TYR A 89 -4.46 4.55 -2.77
CA TYR A 89 -3.51 4.24 -1.71
C TYR A 89 -3.20 2.75 -1.60
N LEU A 90 -4.22 1.88 -1.68
CA LEU A 90 -4.03 0.42 -1.62
C LEU A 90 -3.22 -0.12 -2.80
N THR A 91 -3.28 0.55 -3.95
CA THR A 91 -2.57 0.16 -5.17
C THR A 91 -1.13 0.68 -5.15
N GLU A 92 -0.94 1.94 -4.74
CA GLU A 92 0.34 2.65 -4.76
C GLU A 92 1.24 2.23 -3.60
N GLU A 93 0.72 2.29 -2.37
CA GLU A 93 1.48 2.02 -1.16
C GLU A 93 1.62 0.51 -0.89
N SER A 94 0.67 -0.27 -1.45
CA SER A 94 0.60 -1.72 -1.39
C SER A 94 0.82 -2.31 0.02
N PRO A 95 0.10 -1.86 1.06
CA PRO A 95 0.19 -2.48 2.39
C PRO A 95 -0.24 -3.94 2.38
N ASP A 96 0.22 -4.74 3.34
CA ASP A 96 -0.31 -6.09 3.52
C ASP A 96 -1.66 -6.04 4.22
N VAL A 97 -1.81 -5.08 5.15
CA VAL A 97 -3.02 -4.83 5.92
C VAL A 97 -3.21 -3.33 6.11
N LEU A 98 -4.40 -2.82 5.84
CA LEU A 98 -4.83 -1.45 6.11
C LEU A 98 -6.06 -1.47 7.03
N GLY A 99 -5.90 -0.95 8.24
CA GLY A 99 -7.03 -0.63 9.12
C GLY A 99 -7.57 0.76 8.83
N ILE A 100 -8.88 0.92 8.76
CA ILE A 100 -9.53 2.23 8.64
C ILE A 100 -10.50 2.48 9.78
N GLN A 101 -10.52 3.73 10.26
CA GLN A 101 -11.40 4.17 11.35
C GLN A 101 -12.35 5.29 10.89
N GLU A 102 -13.38 5.53 11.69
CA GLU A 102 -14.47 6.48 11.39
C GLU A 102 -15.10 6.26 10.02
N THR A 103 -15.44 5.02 9.66
CA THR A 103 -16.10 4.74 8.37
C THR A 103 -17.46 5.42 8.27
N LYS A 104 -18.14 5.65 9.40
CA LYS A 104 -19.46 6.33 9.52
C LYS A 104 -20.47 5.76 8.52
N CYS A 105 -20.38 4.45 8.25
CA CYS A 105 -21.16 3.78 7.23
C CYS A 105 -21.72 2.47 7.76
N SER A 106 -23.03 2.26 7.61
CA SER A 106 -23.66 0.98 7.92
C SER A 106 -23.23 -0.08 6.89
N ILE A 107 -23.05 -1.33 7.33
CA ILE A 107 -22.67 -2.47 6.46
C ILE A 107 -23.58 -2.58 5.22
N LYS A 108 -24.89 -2.32 5.38
CA LYS A 108 -25.87 -2.36 4.27
C LYS A 108 -25.69 -1.24 3.24
N LYS A 109 -24.99 -0.17 3.61
CA LYS A 109 -24.81 1.06 2.83
C LYS A 109 -23.38 1.24 2.32
N VAL A 110 -22.52 0.24 2.51
CA VAL A 110 -21.15 0.21 1.98
C VAL A 110 -21.22 0.19 0.45
N PRO A 111 -20.61 1.16 -0.25
CA PRO A 111 -20.60 1.19 -1.71
C PRO A 111 -19.91 -0.04 -2.31
N ALA A 112 -20.39 -0.52 -3.46
CA ALA A 112 -19.73 -1.59 -4.19
C ALA A 112 -18.29 -1.22 -4.58
N ASP A 113 -18.06 0.07 -4.84
CA ASP A 113 -16.76 0.65 -5.16
C ASP A 113 -15.75 0.49 -4.03
N ALA A 114 -16.18 0.24 -2.79
CA ALA A 114 -15.27 0.01 -1.67
C ALA A 114 -14.43 -1.28 -1.81
N LYS A 115 -14.76 -2.15 -2.76
CA LYS A 115 -13.99 -3.37 -3.05
C LYS A 115 -12.74 -3.03 -3.84
N CYS A 116 -11.59 -3.56 -3.41
CA CYS A 116 -10.32 -3.43 -4.11
C CYS A 116 -9.82 -4.81 -4.53
N SER A 117 -9.39 -4.96 -5.78
CA SER A 117 -8.84 -6.23 -6.26
C SER A 117 -7.57 -6.59 -5.48
N GLY A 118 -7.49 -7.82 -4.98
CA GLY A 118 -6.34 -8.31 -4.20
C GLY A 118 -6.38 -7.96 -2.71
N TYR A 119 -7.43 -7.30 -2.22
CA TYR A 119 -7.68 -7.10 -0.79
C TYR A 119 -9.08 -7.58 -0.42
N GLU A 120 -9.17 -8.35 0.66
CA GLU A 120 -10.41 -8.65 1.33
C GLU A 120 -10.78 -7.53 2.30
N ALA A 121 -12.04 -7.10 2.27
CA ALA A 121 -12.54 -6.00 3.06
C ALA A 121 -13.52 -6.47 4.14
N PHE A 122 -13.23 -6.14 5.39
CA PHE A 122 -14.06 -6.45 6.55
C PHE A 122 -14.55 -5.16 7.19
N TRP A 123 -15.77 -5.19 7.74
CA TRP A 123 -16.45 -3.98 8.23
C TRP A 123 -17.11 -4.24 9.58
N SER A 124 -17.01 -3.27 10.47
CA SER A 124 -17.74 -3.20 11.73
C SER A 124 -18.42 -1.84 11.79
N SER A 125 -19.74 -1.82 11.95
CA SER A 125 -20.52 -0.59 11.95
C SER A 125 -21.32 -0.46 13.24
N ALA A 126 -21.41 0.77 13.76
CA ALA A 126 -22.32 1.08 14.86
C ALA A 126 -23.78 0.84 14.48
N ASP A 127 -24.62 0.51 15.46
CA ASP A 127 -26.08 0.48 15.30
C ASP A 127 -26.63 1.86 14.89
N LYS A 128 -26.04 2.92 15.44
CA LYS A 128 -26.37 4.30 15.07
C LYS A 128 -25.66 4.68 13.78
N GLU A 129 -26.44 4.87 12.72
CA GLU A 129 -25.91 5.31 11.42
C GLU A 129 -25.10 6.60 11.54
N GLY A 130 -23.94 6.63 10.88
CA GLY A 130 -23.09 7.82 10.79
C GLY A 130 -22.28 8.16 12.04
N TYR A 131 -22.39 7.37 13.11
CA TYR A 131 -21.72 7.66 14.38
C TYR A 131 -20.28 7.15 14.40
N ALA A 132 -20.10 5.83 14.25
CA ALA A 132 -18.80 5.18 14.29
C ALA A 132 -18.74 4.03 13.27
N GLY A 133 -17.56 3.45 13.16
CA GLY A 133 -17.33 2.25 12.37
C GLY A 133 -15.86 2.08 12.05
N THR A 134 -15.46 0.84 11.93
CA THR A 134 -14.10 0.43 11.58
C THR A 134 -14.14 -0.50 10.37
N GLY A 135 -13.01 -0.57 9.68
CA GLY A 135 -12.84 -1.45 8.54
C GLY A 135 -11.42 -1.96 8.45
N LEU A 136 -11.27 -3.05 7.71
CA LEU A 136 -9.99 -3.68 7.47
C LEU A 136 -9.91 -4.10 6.00
N TYR A 137 -8.84 -3.69 5.34
CA TYR A 137 -8.42 -4.25 4.06
C TYR A 137 -7.21 -5.14 4.29
N SER A 138 -7.24 -6.38 3.84
CA SER A 138 -6.16 -7.34 4.04
C SER A 138 -5.89 -8.14 2.79
N LYS A 139 -4.62 -8.24 2.36
CA LYS A 139 -4.21 -9.13 1.25
C LYS A 139 -4.29 -10.60 1.66
N LEU A 140 -3.98 -10.88 2.92
CA LEU A 140 -4.05 -12.21 3.52
C LEU A 140 -5.34 -12.33 4.31
N VAL A 141 -6.09 -13.40 4.12
CA VAL A 141 -7.30 -13.65 4.90
C VAL A 141 -6.89 -13.95 6.36
N PRO A 142 -7.39 -13.20 7.36
CA PRO A 142 -7.15 -13.51 8.76
C PRO A 142 -7.67 -14.91 9.12
N LEU A 143 -7.03 -15.58 10.07
CA LEU A 143 -7.46 -16.88 10.59
C LEU A 143 -8.83 -16.77 11.29
N ASN A 144 -9.02 -15.66 12.00
CA ASN A 144 -10.26 -15.36 12.70
C ASN A 144 -10.46 -13.84 12.76
N MET A 145 -11.72 -13.43 12.85
CA MET A 145 -12.14 -12.04 12.94
C MET A 145 -13.11 -11.89 14.10
N THR A 146 -12.72 -11.10 15.09
CA THR A 146 -13.57 -10.78 16.25
C THR A 146 -14.00 -9.33 16.20
N TYR A 147 -15.26 -9.07 16.51
CA TYR A 147 -15.87 -7.75 16.52
C TYR A 147 -16.20 -7.38 17.96
N GLY A 148 -15.77 -6.19 18.40
CA GLY A 148 -15.93 -5.76 19.79
C GLY A 148 -14.84 -6.27 20.73
N ILE A 149 -15.06 -6.06 22.03
CA ILE A 149 -14.18 -6.41 23.14
C ILE A 149 -14.84 -7.39 24.13
N GLY A 150 -16.06 -7.86 23.84
CA GLY A 150 -16.80 -8.78 24.72
C GLY A 150 -17.56 -8.06 25.83
N ASP A 151 -17.81 -6.77 25.68
CA ASP A 151 -18.67 -5.98 26.55
C ASP A 151 -19.85 -5.43 25.75
N SER A 152 -21.05 -5.91 26.09
CA SER A 152 -22.30 -5.53 25.44
C SER A 152 -22.54 -4.02 25.34
N VAL A 153 -21.99 -3.22 26.26
CA VAL A 153 -22.16 -1.75 26.25
C VAL A 153 -21.32 -1.09 25.16
N HIS A 154 -20.15 -1.65 24.86
CA HIS A 154 -19.18 -1.09 23.92
C HIS A 154 -19.24 -1.74 22.53
N ASP A 155 -19.77 -2.96 22.45
CA ASP A 155 -19.78 -3.75 21.21
C ASP A 155 -20.83 -3.25 20.18
N THR A 156 -21.83 -2.48 20.60
CA THR A 156 -22.87 -1.91 19.70
C THR A 156 -22.37 -0.76 18.83
N GLU A 157 -21.18 -0.22 19.12
CA GLU A 157 -20.65 0.96 18.42
C GLU A 157 -19.77 0.61 17.21
N GLY A 158 -19.46 -0.68 16.99
CA GLY A 158 -18.64 -1.11 15.86
C GLY A 158 -17.23 -0.52 15.84
N ARG A 159 -16.69 -0.17 17.01
CA ARG A 159 -15.43 0.56 17.18
C ARG A 159 -14.19 -0.32 17.16
N VAL A 160 -14.34 -1.63 17.33
CA VAL A 160 -13.20 -2.56 17.44
C VAL A 160 -13.36 -3.71 16.46
N ILE A 161 -12.29 -3.97 15.71
CA ILE A 161 -12.08 -5.17 14.91
C ILE A 161 -10.74 -5.77 15.34
N THR A 162 -10.73 -7.07 15.62
CA THR A 162 -9.52 -7.85 15.86
C THR A 162 -9.36 -8.89 14.76
N ALA A 163 -8.28 -8.78 14.01
CA ALA A 163 -7.85 -9.76 13.01
C ALA A 163 -6.74 -10.63 13.56
N GLU A 164 -6.98 -11.94 13.59
CA GLU A 164 -6.00 -12.94 14.04
C GLU A 164 -5.18 -13.46 12.85
N TYR A 165 -3.86 -13.40 12.96
CA TYR A 165 -2.92 -14.02 12.03
C TYR A 165 -2.06 -15.04 12.77
N GLU A 166 -1.39 -15.92 12.02
CA GLU A 166 -0.60 -17.04 12.59
C GLU A 166 0.41 -16.61 13.67
N LYS A 167 0.96 -15.40 13.57
CA LYS A 167 2.03 -14.91 14.45
C LYS A 167 1.64 -13.72 15.32
N PHE A 168 0.51 -13.07 15.05
CA PHE A 168 0.14 -11.83 15.72
C PHE A 168 -1.36 -11.53 15.57
N TYR A 169 -1.84 -10.65 16.44
CA TYR A 169 -3.18 -10.06 16.34
C TYR A 169 -3.05 -8.61 15.89
N TYR A 170 -3.91 -8.18 14.96
CA TYR A 170 -4.05 -6.78 14.59
C TYR A 170 -5.38 -6.25 15.08
N VAL A 171 -5.33 -5.31 16.02
CA VAL A 171 -6.51 -4.69 16.63
C VAL A 171 -6.66 -3.28 16.10
N ILE A 172 -7.82 -3.00 15.50
CA ILE A 172 -8.18 -1.69 14.97
C ILE A 172 -9.25 -1.14 15.89
N ALA A 173 -8.97 0.01 16.50
CA ALA A 173 -9.87 0.67 17.42
C ALA A 173 -10.12 2.12 16.99
N CYS A 174 -11.35 2.61 17.20
CA CYS A 174 -11.74 3.99 16.96
C CYS A 174 -12.02 4.69 18.30
N GLU A 175 -11.33 5.81 18.55
CA GLU A 175 -11.47 6.67 19.74
C GLU A 175 -12.89 7.27 19.87
N TYR A 176 -13.29 7.55 21.12
CA TYR A 176 -14.61 8.01 21.55
C TYR A 176 -14.98 9.41 21.06
#